data_AF-A0A661CT71-F1
#
_entry.id   AF-A0A661CT71-F1
#
_cell.length_a   1.000
_cell.length_b   1.000
_cell.length_c   1.000
_cell.angle_alpha   90.00
_cell.angle_beta   90.00
_cell.angle_gamma   90.00
#
_symmetry.space_group_name_H-M   'P 1'
#
loop_
_entity.id
_entity.type
_entity.pdbx_description
1 polymer ?
#
loop_
_entity_poly.entity_id
_entity_poly.type
_entity_poly.pdbx_seq_one_letter_code
_entity_poly.pdbx_strand_id
1 'polypeptide(L)'
;MKLFNLYLCAILSIHVHAANSLPQIASSYSTAKEWLYSKIYNEHNKTFYCRCDFNKDKEIDLTSCNVTPRQNPELARKTEVEHVVPAAHFGKHRECWIKEYCSDGKGTGGRKCCQRIDFEFNKIYNDLHNLYPVIGEINRHRSNYSWNEIDGEKREYGSCDIEIDSNLKVAEPPEYVRGDIARTYFYLEQTYNIPLSEEAQLIESQRQLFTKWSKNDPVDAWEWKRNKRIKVTQSNDNPFIILPTLDPAYAIDATTGNYVDTNAKMTGGIDVNGMGYKQQVIQNLSGEVNVTGNIIVDPAHIGQIADILVVVKTIFLQSPQVYYMLDEDTNIPIWDQTLAHLVAFKSKVKLETTQEVPIYQGTFDFLGTLEVYFGYRLFTGIIVFNGQPIDIRIIN
;
A
#
# COMPACT_ATOMS: atom_id res chain seq x y z
N MET A 1 -34.75 -58.54 -31.49
CA MET A 1 -34.80 -57.07 -31.70
C MET A 1 -35.11 -56.40 -30.36
N LYS A 2 -34.08 -56.03 -29.59
CA LYS A 2 -34.20 -55.17 -28.39
C LYS A 2 -32.96 -54.28 -28.34
N LEU A 3 -33.19 -52.99 -28.49
CA LEU A 3 -32.20 -51.92 -28.56
C LEU A 3 -31.59 -51.64 -27.17
N PHE A 4 -30.27 -51.49 -27.12
CA PHE A 4 -29.51 -51.00 -25.97
C PHE A 4 -29.58 -49.46 -25.95
N ASN A 5 -30.14 -48.88 -24.90
CA ASN A 5 -30.14 -47.43 -24.67
C ASN A 5 -28.84 -47.01 -23.97
N LEU A 6 -28.05 -46.17 -24.64
CA LEU A 6 -26.90 -45.47 -24.09
C LEU A 6 -27.40 -44.25 -23.30
N TYR A 7 -27.22 -44.21 -21.99
CA TYR A 7 -27.44 -42.99 -21.19
C TYR A 7 -26.16 -42.15 -21.19
N LEU A 8 -26.22 -41.02 -21.91
CA LEU A 8 -25.20 -39.98 -21.91
C LEU A 8 -25.32 -39.18 -20.60
N CYS A 9 -24.37 -39.36 -19.68
CA CYS A 9 -24.31 -38.59 -18.43
C CYS A 9 -23.69 -37.21 -18.74
N ALA A 10 -24.53 -36.18 -18.86
CA ALA A 10 -24.06 -34.81 -19.03
C ALA A 10 -23.48 -34.30 -17.72
N ILE A 11 -22.16 -34.16 -17.65
CA ILE A 11 -21.45 -33.50 -16.55
C ILE A 11 -21.74 -32.01 -16.66
N LEU A 12 -22.64 -31.50 -15.82
CA LEU A 12 -22.86 -30.06 -15.66
C LEU A 12 -21.68 -29.48 -14.88
N SER A 13 -20.71 -28.90 -15.58
CA SER A 13 -19.64 -28.12 -14.96
C SER A 13 -20.23 -26.85 -14.35
N ILE A 14 -20.45 -26.84 -13.04
CA ILE A 14 -20.82 -25.64 -12.30
C ILE A 14 -19.58 -24.75 -12.23
N HIS A 15 -19.47 -23.78 -13.13
CA HIS A 15 -18.49 -22.70 -13.02
C HIS A 15 -18.93 -21.76 -11.90
N VAL A 16 -18.40 -21.99 -10.71
CA VAL A 16 -18.43 -21.01 -9.62
C VAL A 16 -17.59 -19.82 -10.07
N HIS A 17 -18.23 -18.84 -10.71
CA HIS A 17 -17.62 -17.54 -10.90
C HIS A 17 -17.50 -16.93 -9.50
N ALA A 18 -16.27 -16.70 -9.05
CA ALA A 18 -16.03 -15.84 -7.90
C ALA A 18 -16.69 -14.50 -8.20
N ALA A 19 -17.78 -14.19 -7.50
CA ALA A 19 -18.41 -12.89 -7.60
C ALA A 19 -17.42 -11.87 -7.05
N ASN A 20 -16.80 -11.08 -7.93
CA ASN A 20 -16.11 -9.86 -7.50
C ASN A 20 -17.17 -8.97 -6.85
N SER A 21 -17.19 -8.94 -5.52
CA SER A 21 -18.03 -8.02 -4.77
C SER A 21 -17.68 -6.60 -5.19
N LEU A 22 -18.68 -5.80 -5.56
CA LEU A 22 -18.48 -4.37 -5.82
C LEU A 22 -17.79 -3.71 -4.61
N PRO A 23 -16.93 -2.70 -4.83
CA PRO A 23 -16.31 -1.94 -3.74
C PRO A 23 -17.37 -1.49 -2.74
N GLN A 24 -17.16 -1.83 -1.48
CA GLN A 24 -18.06 -1.51 -0.38
C GLN A 24 -17.66 -0.17 0.25
N ILE A 25 -17.61 0.88 -0.57
CA ILE A 25 -17.32 2.24 -0.12
C ILE A 25 -18.36 2.65 0.93
N ALA A 26 -17.91 3.34 1.98
CA ALA A 26 -18.78 3.79 3.06
C ALA A 26 -19.95 4.64 2.51
N SER A 27 -21.16 4.32 2.98
CA SER A 27 -22.38 5.02 2.54
C SER A 27 -22.50 6.45 3.05
N SER A 28 -21.68 6.83 4.04
CA SER A 28 -21.63 8.18 4.58
C SER A 28 -20.21 8.56 4.99
N TYR A 29 -19.94 9.87 5.01
CA TYR A 29 -18.65 10.39 5.47
C TYR A 29 -18.39 10.09 6.95
N SER A 30 -19.43 10.08 7.78
CA SER A 30 -19.29 9.70 9.19
C SER A 30 -18.80 8.25 9.33
N THR A 31 -19.34 7.35 8.51
CA THR A 31 -18.90 5.95 8.45
C THR A 31 -17.48 5.82 7.90
N ALA A 32 -17.13 6.56 6.84
CA ALA A 32 -15.77 6.57 6.29
C ALA A 32 -14.74 7.01 7.35
N LYS A 33 -15.05 8.08 8.10
CA LYS A 33 -14.21 8.54 9.20
C LYS A 33 -14.13 7.51 10.33
N GLU A 34 -15.23 6.86 10.68
CA GLU A 34 -15.21 5.81 11.69
C GLU A 34 -14.28 4.68 11.28
N TRP A 35 -14.42 4.14 10.06
CA TRP A 35 -13.52 3.11 9.52
C TRP A 35 -12.06 3.58 9.46
N LEU A 36 -11.82 4.82 9.04
CA LEU A 36 -10.46 5.39 9.00
C LEU A 36 -9.77 5.25 10.36
N TYR A 37 -10.41 5.65 11.46
CA TYR A 37 -9.76 5.58 12.78
C TYR A 37 -9.83 4.19 13.40
N SER A 38 -10.95 3.47 13.27
CA SER A 38 -11.18 2.21 14.00
C SER A 38 -10.59 0.98 13.32
N LYS A 39 -10.49 0.99 11.98
CA LYS A 39 -10.02 -0.16 11.17
C LYS A 39 -8.68 0.09 10.51
N ILE A 40 -8.41 1.34 10.11
CA ILE A 40 -7.20 1.68 9.36
C ILE A 40 -6.10 2.16 10.31
N TYR A 41 -6.34 3.20 11.11
CA TYR A 41 -5.34 3.88 11.95
C TYR A 41 -5.29 3.42 13.43
N ASN A 42 -6.02 2.36 13.79
CA ASN A 42 -6.14 1.87 15.19
C ASN A 42 -4.81 1.45 15.87
N GLU A 43 -3.75 1.24 15.08
CA GLU A 43 -2.39 0.87 15.53
C GLU A 43 -1.32 1.74 14.86
N HIS A 44 -1.71 2.86 14.27
CA HIS A 44 -0.80 3.79 13.62
C HIS A 44 -1.32 5.20 13.82
N ASN A 45 -1.11 5.74 15.02
CA ASN A 45 -1.71 6.98 15.46
C ASN A 45 -0.85 8.21 15.11
N LYS A 46 -0.42 8.31 13.84
CA LYS A 46 0.43 9.38 13.31
C LYS A 46 -0.33 10.23 12.29
N THR A 47 -0.18 11.55 12.34
CA THR A 47 -0.72 12.45 11.30
C THR A 47 0.07 12.35 10.01
N PHE A 48 -0.62 12.48 8.88
CA PHE A 48 -0.04 12.23 7.56
C PHE A 48 1.12 13.17 7.21
N TYR A 49 0.90 14.49 7.24
CA TYR A 49 1.94 15.44 6.85
C TYR A 49 3.05 15.67 7.87
N CYS A 50 2.80 15.45 9.17
CA CYS A 50 3.75 15.89 10.19
C CYS A 50 4.18 14.78 11.14
N ARG A 51 3.65 13.56 10.98
CA ARG A 51 3.95 12.39 11.82
C ARG A 51 3.79 12.68 13.32
N CYS A 52 2.84 13.55 13.69
CA CYS A 52 2.50 13.84 15.08
C CYS A 52 1.63 12.73 15.64
N ASP A 53 1.87 12.38 16.90
CA ASP A 53 1.07 11.39 17.60
C ASP A 53 -0.31 11.97 17.91
N PHE A 54 -1.35 11.14 17.78
CA PHE A 54 -2.68 11.45 18.27
C PHE A 54 -3.23 10.34 19.16
N ASN A 55 -4.12 10.68 20.10
CA ASN A 55 -4.74 9.71 20.98
C ASN A 55 -6.06 9.16 20.41
N LYS A 56 -6.68 8.20 21.10
CA LYS A 56 -7.98 7.63 20.72
C LYS A 56 -9.12 8.67 20.61
N ASP A 57 -8.98 9.79 21.33
CA ASP A 57 -9.91 10.90 21.35
C ASP A 57 -9.62 11.93 20.23
N LYS A 58 -8.65 11.60 19.35
CA LYS A 58 -8.24 12.37 18.17
C LYS A 58 -7.59 13.71 18.51
N GLU A 59 -7.01 13.79 19.69
CA GLU A 59 -6.21 14.92 20.14
C GLU A 59 -4.74 14.68 19.77
N ILE A 60 -4.08 15.73 19.25
CA ILE A 60 -2.72 15.67 18.73
C ILE A 60 -1.72 16.16 19.78
N ASP A 61 -0.66 15.39 20.00
CA ASP A 61 0.54 15.82 20.69
C ASP A 61 1.50 16.51 19.71
N LEU A 62 1.50 17.84 19.71
CA LEU A 62 2.38 18.63 18.84
C LEU A 62 3.87 18.54 19.23
N THR A 63 4.17 18.13 20.47
CA THR A 63 5.55 18.00 20.94
C THR A 63 6.22 16.75 20.37
N SER A 64 5.44 15.72 20.02
CA SER A 64 5.96 14.47 19.45
C SER A 64 6.59 14.66 18.06
N CYS A 65 6.30 15.77 17.40
CA CYS A 65 6.73 16.11 16.04
C CYS A 65 7.30 17.53 15.91
N ASN A 66 7.42 18.28 17.01
CA ASN A 66 7.91 19.66 17.05
C ASN A 66 7.19 20.62 16.08
N VAL A 67 5.87 20.51 15.98
CA VAL A 67 5.04 21.44 15.20
C VAL A 67 4.72 22.68 16.03
N THR A 68 4.89 23.85 15.41
CA THR A 68 4.49 25.13 15.99
C THR A 68 3.22 25.65 15.29
N PRO A 69 2.07 25.75 15.98
CA PRO A 69 0.86 26.34 15.42
C PRO A 69 1.06 27.82 15.06
N ARG A 70 0.33 28.30 14.04
CA ARG A 70 0.50 29.67 13.54
C ARG A 70 -0.60 30.62 14.00
N GLN A 71 -1.86 30.21 13.89
CA GLN A 71 -3.04 31.06 14.06
C GLN A 71 -4.06 30.47 15.04
N ASN A 72 -4.27 29.16 15.01
CA ASN A 72 -5.29 28.47 15.79
C ASN A 72 -4.71 27.23 16.51
N PRO A 73 -4.09 27.43 17.69
CA PRO A 73 -3.53 26.34 18.49
C PRO A 73 -4.55 25.28 18.91
N GLU A 74 -5.82 25.66 19.13
CA GLU A 74 -6.86 24.69 19.49
C GLU A 74 -7.18 23.73 18.36
N LEU A 75 -7.24 24.25 17.13
CA LEU A 75 -7.44 23.44 15.93
C LEU A 75 -6.19 22.62 15.59
N ALA A 76 -5.00 23.15 15.85
CA ALA A 76 -3.75 22.40 15.66
C ALA A 76 -3.66 21.16 16.57
N ARG A 77 -4.34 21.16 17.73
CA ARG A 77 -4.40 20.02 18.66
C ARG A 77 -5.48 18.98 18.32
N LYS A 78 -6.17 19.12 17.19
CA LYS A 78 -7.23 18.18 16.78
C LYS A 78 -6.91 17.60 15.42
N THR A 79 -7.19 16.31 15.23
CA THR A 79 -7.13 15.74 13.89
C THR A 79 -8.30 16.20 13.05
N GLU A 80 -8.04 16.57 11.81
CA GLU A 80 -9.03 16.60 10.73
C GLU A 80 -8.76 15.46 9.76
N VAL A 81 -9.73 15.16 8.90
CA VAL A 81 -9.55 14.19 7.82
C VAL A 81 -9.35 14.95 6.52
N GLU A 82 -8.17 14.78 5.95
CA GLU A 82 -7.74 15.33 4.68
C GLU A 82 -8.31 14.53 3.53
N HIS A 83 -8.70 15.25 2.48
CA HIS A 83 -8.96 14.70 1.15
C HIS A 83 -7.76 15.03 0.26
N VAL A 84 -6.81 14.11 0.10
CA VAL A 84 -5.55 14.36 -0.64
C VAL A 84 -5.80 14.89 -2.04
N VAL A 85 -6.78 14.33 -2.76
CA VAL A 85 -7.45 14.98 -3.89
C VAL A 85 -8.64 15.76 -3.32
N PRO A 86 -8.63 17.11 -3.34
CA PRO A 86 -9.66 17.90 -2.68
C PRO A 86 -11.08 17.59 -3.18
N ALA A 87 -12.07 17.70 -2.30
CA ALA A 87 -13.47 17.53 -2.69
C ALA A 87 -13.95 18.50 -3.78
N ALA A 88 -13.35 19.70 -3.87
CA ALA A 88 -13.60 20.63 -4.96
C ALA A 88 -13.12 20.07 -6.32
N HIS A 89 -12.00 19.35 -6.34
CA HIS A 89 -11.37 18.79 -7.55
C HIS A 89 -12.30 17.88 -8.34
N PHE A 90 -12.99 16.98 -7.64
CA PHE A 90 -13.95 16.05 -8.24
C PHE A 90 -15.41 16.50 -8.11
N GLY A 91 -15.64 17.66 -7.48
CA GLY A 91 -16.97 18.12 -7.05
C GLY A 91 -17.49 19.36 -7.76
N LYS A 92 -16.63 20.37 -8.00
CA LYS A 92 -17.05 21.72 -8.39
C LYS A 92 -17.77 21.81 -9.74
N HIS A 93 -17.57 20.81 -10.60
CA HIS A 93 -18.20 20.70 -11.91
C HIS A 93 -19.55 19.97 -11.90
N ARG A 94 -19.94 19.39 -10.75
CA ARG A 94 -21.17 18.61 -10.61
C ARG A 94 -22.37 19.53 -10.42
N GLU A 95 -23.52 19.11 -10.94
CA GLU A 95 -24.77 19.87 -10.85
C GLU A 95 -25.17 20.19 -9.39
N CYS A 96 -24.99 19.23 -8.47
CA CYS A 96 -25.22 19.40 -7.03
C CYS A 96 -24.34 20.50 -6.40
N TRP A 97 -23.20 20.80 -7.02
CA TRP A 97 -22.27 21.81 -6.55
C TRP A 97 -22.58 23.19 -7.13
N ILE A 98 -22.85 23.25 -8.43
CA ILE A 98 -23.01 24.51 -9.19
C ILE A 98 -24.36 25.17 -8.93
N LYS A 99 -25.44 24.39 -8.75
CA LYS A 99 -26.77 24.95 -8.56
C LYS A 99 -26.82 25.85 -7.32
N GLU A 100 -27.57 26.94 -7.41
CA GLU A 100 -27.78 27.85 -6.30
C GLU A 100 -28.49 27.16 -5.11
N TYR A 101 -29.41 26.25 -5.40
CA TYR A 101 -30.16 25.46 -4.41
C TYR A 101 -29.86 23.96 -4.53
N CYS A 102 -29.99 23.24 -3.41
CA CYS A 102 -29.89 21.79 -3.45
C CYS A 102 -31.20 21.15 -3.91
N SER A 103 -31.13 20.15 -4.79
CA SER A 103 -32.31 19.48 -5.36
C SER A 103 -33.19 18.75 -4.32
N ASP A 104 -32.68 18.51 -3.11
CA ASP A 104 -33.45 17.98 -1.98
C ASP A 104 -34.25 19.04 -1.21
N GLY A 105 -34.21 20.30 -1.67
CA GLY A 105 -34.87 21.45 -1.05
C GLY A 105 -34.17 21.98 0.20
N LYS A 106 -32.97 21.46 0.57
CA LYS A 106 -32.30 21.81 1.82
C LYS A 106 -31.05 22.68 1.59
N GLY A 107 -31.24 24.00 1.62
CA GLY A 107 -30.15 24.97 1.53
C GLY A 107 -29.57 25.09 0.12
N THR A 108 -28.35 25.63 0.04
CA THR A 108 -27.69 25.93 -1.24
C THR A 108 -27.00 24.71 -1.84
N GLY A 109 -26.61 24.79 -3.11
CA GLY A 109 -25.65 23.86 -3.68
C GLY A 109 -24.28 23.90 -2.99
N GLY A 110 -23.36 23.09 -3.52
CA GLY A 110 -21.98 22.94 -3.03
C GLY A 110 -21.73 21.57 -2.40
N ARG A 111 -20.56 21.41 -1.75
CA ARG A 111 -20.11 20.15 -1.12
C ARG A 111 -21.21 19.46 -0.30
N LYS A 112 -21.86 20.20 0.59
CA LYS A 112 -22.93 19.64 1.46
C LYS A 112 -24.13 19.13 0.69
N CYS A 113 -24.46 19.75 -0.45
CA CYS A 113 -25.54 19.25 -1.31
C CYS A 113 -25.10 17.96 -2.00
N CYS A 114 -23.92 17.94 -2.61
CA CYS A 114 -23.39 16.75 -3.27
C CYS A 114 -23.30 15.54 -2.33
N GLN A 115 -22.88 15.74 -1.08
CA GLN A 115 -22.85 14.68 -0.07
C GLN A 115 -24.23 14.04 0.21
N ARG A 116 -25.33 14.76 -0.04
CA ARG A 116 -26.68 14.26 0.21
C ARG A 116 -27.34 13.63 -1.01
N ILE A 117 -27.05 14.14 -2.20
CA ILE A 117 -27.85 13.81 -3.40
C ILE A 117 -27.04 13.18 -4.54
N ASP A 118 -25.71 13.31 -4.55
CA ASP A 118 -24.89 12.80 -5.65
C ASP A 118 -24.16 11.53 -5.21
N PHE A 119 -24.65 10.39 -5.72
CA PHE A 119 -24.12 9.07 -5.43
C PHE A 119 -22.67 8.90 -5.90
N GLU A 120 -22.33 9.41 -7.09
CA GLU A 120 -20.98 9.29 -7.64
C GLU A 120 -19.99 10.19 -6.91
N PHE A 121 -20.41 11.39 -6.49
CA PHE A 121 -19.62 12.22 -5.59
C PHE A 121 -19.33 11.49 -4.27
N ASN A 122 -20.34 10.85 -3.69
CA ASN A 122 -20.19 10.15 -2.41
C ASN A 122 -19.23 8.96 -2.48
N LYS A 123 -19.16 8.23 -3.60
CA LYS A 123 -18.16 7.17 -3.79
C LYS A 123 -16.74 7.71 -3.64
N ILE A 124 -16.41 8.76 -4.39
CA ILE A 124 -15.07 9.37 -4.37
C ILE A 124 -14.79 10.01 -3.01
N TYR A 125 -15.80 10.69 -2.47
CA TYR A 125 -15.68 11.47 -1.25
C TYR A 125 -15.48 10.61 0.02
N ASN A 126 -16.05 9.40 0.04
CA ASN A 126 -15.96 8.47 1.16
C ASN A 126 -14.89 7.40 0.97
N ASP A 127 -14.18 7.38 -0.16
CA ASP A 127 -13.14 6.40 -0.45
C ASP A 127 -11.96 6.53 0.51
N LEU A 128 -11.68 5.47 1.27
CA LEU A 128 -10.62 5.49 2.27
C LEU A 128 -9.23 5.71 1.66
N HIS A 129 -9.01 5.38 0.38
CA HIS A 129 -7.71 5.62 -0.27
C HIS A 129 -7.39 7.12 -0.37
N ASN A 130 -8.39 8.01 -0.34
CA ASN A 130 -8.21 9.45 -0.39
C ASN A 130 -8.28 10.14 0.99
N LEU A 131 -8.44 9.39 2.09
CA LEU A 131 -8.66 9.93 3.43
C LEU A 131 -7.48 9.70 4.38
N TYR A 132 -6.99 10.78 4.99
CA TYR A 132 -5.83 10.74 5.88
C TYR A 132 -6.05 11.63 7.12
N PRO A 133 -5.66 11.21 8.34
CA PRO A 133 -5.69 12.07 9.51
C PRO A 133 -4.55 13.09 9.45
N VAL A 134 -4.87 14.36 9.64
CA VAL A 134 -3.92 15.48 9.56
C VAL A 134 -4.14 16.46 10.71
N ILE A 135 -3.17 17.33 10.96
CA ILE A 135 -3.37 18.47 11.88
C ILE A 135 -4.44 19.40 11.32
N GLY A 136 -5.45 19.75 12.13
CA GLY A 136 -6.59 20.52 11.67
C GLY A 136 -6.26 21.91 11.15
N GLU A 137 -5.27 22.58 11.73
CA GLU A 137 -4.81 23.90 11.25
C GLU A 137 -4.18 23.80 9.86
N ILE A 138 -3.30 22.82 9.67
CA ILE A 138 -2.62 22.55 8.39
C ILE A 138 -3.66 22.16 7.34
N ASN A 139 -4.63 21.31 7.67
CA ASN A 139 -5.77 20.99 6.80
C ASN A 139 -6.52 22.24 6.33
N ARG A 140 -6.80 23.17 7.26
CA ARG A 140 -7.48 24.43 6.93
C ARG A 140 -6.65 25.30 5.99
N HIS A 141 -5.35 25.43 6.24
CA HIS A 141 -4.47 26.23 5.40
C HIS A 141 -4.25 25.59 4.03
N ARG A 142 -4.15 24.25 3.96
CA ARG A 142 -3.99 23.48 2.72
C ARG A 142 -5.17 23.68 1.77
N SER A 143 -6.38 23.85 2.33
CA SER A 143 -7.58 24.21 1.56
C SER A 143 -7.81 23.24 0.39
N ASN A 144 -7.98 23.76 -0.83
CA ASN A 144 -8.02 23.01 -2.08
C ASN A 144 -6.84 23.36 -2.99
N TYR A 145 -5.70 23.73 -2.41
CA TYR A 145 -4.52 24.13 -3.17
C TYR A 145 -3.87 22.94 -3.88
N SER A 146 -3.32 23.23 -5.05
CA SER A 146 -2.67 22.21 -5.89
C SER A 146 -1.33 21.81 -5.28
N TRP A 147 -0.95 20.53 -5.45
CA TRP A 147 0.34 20.02 -5.02
C TRP A 147 1.44 20.42 -6.01
N ASN A 148 2.49 21.09 -5.53
CA ASN A 148 3.68 21.40 -6.32
C ASN A 148 4.91 21.57 -5.42
N GLU A 149 6.10 21.65 -6.02
CA GLU A 149 7.33 22.07 -5.34
C GLU A 149 7.38 23.62 -5.33
N ILE A 150 7.83 24.23 -4.23
CA ILE A 150 7.91 25.68 -4.06
C ILE A 150 9.34 26.09 -3.66
N ASP A 151 9.92 27.03 -4.40
CA ASP A 151 11.31 27.46 -4.21
C ASP A 151 11.46 28.52 -3.10
N GLY A 152 12.51 28.41 -2.27
CA GLY A 152 12.92 29.46 -1.32
C GLY A 152 12.02 29.62 -0.09
N GLU A 153 11.33 28.55 0.25
CA GLU A 153 10.23 28.46 1.19
C GLU A 153 10.56 28.75 2.66
N LYS A 154 9.57 29.27 3.39
CA LYS A 154 9.69 29.52 4.85
C LYS A 154 9.15 28.33 5.62
N ARG A 155 9.93 27.84 6.60
CA ARG A 155 9.49 26.77 7.51
C ARG A 155 8.52 27.32 8.57
N GLU A 156 7.25 27.39 8.22
CA GLU A 156 6.24 28.06 9.05
C GLU A 156 5.60 27.15 10.11
N TYR A 157 5.75 25.82 10.03
CA TYR A 157 5.15 24.85 10.95
C TYR A 157 6.17 24.10 11.84
N GLY A 158 7.30 24.74 12.15
CA GLY A 158 8.36 24.12 12.96
C GLY A 158 9.10 23.04 12.18
N SER A 159 9.21 21.83 12.75
CA SER A 159 9.89 20.70 12.11
C SER A 159 9.03 19.98 11.06
N CYS A 160 7.75 20.31 10.94
CA CYS A 160 6.93 19.77 9.86
C CYS A 160 7.23 20.49 8.55
N ASP A 161 7.74 19.73 7.60
CA ASP A 161 8.18 20.16 6.28
C ASP A 161 7.00 20.23 5.30
N ILE A 162 5.98 21.02 5.65
CA ILE A 162 4.87 21.33 4.76
C ILE A 162 4.83 22.83 4.53
N GLU A 163 4.70 23.23 3.27
CA GLU A 163 4.64 24.62 2.86
C GLU A 163 3.37 24.93 2.09
N ILE A 164 2.87 26.15 2.30
CA ILE A 164 1.55 26.56 1.83
C ILE A 164 1.61 28.02 1.39
N ASP A 165 1.63 28.23 0.07
CA ASP A 165 1.52 29.56 -0.51
C ASP A 165 0.06 29.84 -0.91
N SER A 166 -0.63 30.63 -0.10
CA SER A 166 -2.02 31.03 -0.35
C SER A 166 -2.19 31.99 -1.54
N ASN A 167 -1.14 32.74 -1.91
CA ASN A 167 -1.18 33.65 -3.05
C ASN A 167 -1.12 32.87 -4.36
N LEU A 168 -0.23 31.87 -4.42
CA LEU A 168 -0.12 30.96 -5.56
C LEU A 168 -1.17 29.84 -5.54
N LYS A 169 -1.81 29.60 -4.39
CA LYS A 169 -2.74 28.49 -4.15
C LYS A 169 -2.08 27.13 -4.39
N VAL A 170 -0.87 27.00 -3.87
CA VAL A 170 -0.02 25.81 -3.98
C VAL A 170 0.37 25.35 -2.58
N ALA A 171 0.47 24.04 -2.39
CA ALA A 171 1.07 23.44 -1.21
C ALA A 171 2.19 22.48 -1.63
N GLU A 172 3.31 22.52 -0.91
CA GLU A 172 4.40 21.55 -1.01
C GLU A 172 4.33 20.61 0.20
N PRO A 173 4.17 19.29 -0.01
CA PRO A 173 4.15 18.34 1.08
C PRO A 173 5.58 17.87 1.42
N PRO A 174 5.77 17.34 2.65
CA PRO A 174 7.02 16.73 3.04
C PRO A 174 7.41 15.62 2.07
N GLU A 175 8.71 15.44 1.83
CA GLU A 175 9.21 14.48 0.84
C GLU A 175 8.72 13.05 1.08
N TYR A 176 8.58 12.66 2.34
CA TYR A 176 8.20 11.31 2.78
C TYR A 176 6.71 10.97 2.66
N VAL A 177 5.89 11.85 2.08
CA VAL A 177 4.48 11.55 1.72
C VAL A 177 4.16 11.91 0.26
N ARG A 178 5.16 12.33 -0.53
CA ARG A 178 4.97 12.72 -1.93
C ARG A 178 4.48 11.54 -2.76
N GLY A 179 5.00 10.36 -2.46
CA GLY A 179 4.64 9.10 -3.11
C GLY A 179 3.20 8.71 -2.80
N ASP A 180 2.77 8.77 -1.54
CA ASP A 180 1.39 8.53 -1.12
C ASP A 180 0.41 9.45 -1.87
N ILE A 181 0.75 10.73 -1.97
CA ILE A 181 -0.07 11.73 -2.69
C ILE A 181 -0.16 11.34 -4.17
N ALA A 182 0.97 11.09 -4.81
CA ALA A 182 1.02 10.70 -6.22
C ALA A 182 0.18 9.44 -6.50
N ARG A 183 0.35 8.38 -5.69
CA ARG A 183 -0.37 7.11 -5.83
C ARG A 183 -1.86 7.26 -5.52
N THR A 184 -2.26 8.20 -4.66
CA THR A 184 -3.66 8.54 -4.44
C THR A 184 -4.29 9.22 -5.67
N TYR A 185 -3.58 10.14 -6.31
CA TYR A 185 -4.02 10.79 -7.55
C TYR A 185 -4.14 9.78 -8.70
N PHE A 186 -3.13 8.94 -8.93
CA PHE A 186 -3.20 7.89 -9.95
C PHE A 186 -4.34 6.91 -9.71
N TYR A 187 -4.57 6.55 -8.44
CA TYR A 187 -5.70 5.71 -8.06
C TYR A 187 -7.06 6.32 -8.43
N LEU A 188 -7.29 7.59 -8.07
CA LEU A 188 -8.57 8.25 -8.37
C LEU A 188 -8.73 8.56 -9.86
N GLU A 189 -7.64 8.81 -10.58
CA GLU A 189 -7.64 8.90 -12.04
C GLU A 189 -8.10 7.58 -12.66
N GLN A 190 -7.46 6.47 -12.32
CA GLN A 190 -7.79 5.16 -12.89
C GLN A 190 -9.19 4.68 -12.47
N THR A 191 -9.59 4.91 -11.22
CA THR A 191 -10.83 4.35 -10.66
C THR A 191 -12.06 5.17 -11.01
N TYR A 192 -11.92 6.50 -11.03
CA TYR A 192 -13.06 7.42 -11.13
C TYR A 192 -12.94 8.42 -12.29
N ASN A 193 -11.90 8.31 -13.13
CA ASN A 193 -11.61 9.24 -14.22
C ASN A 193 -11.44 10.69 -13.74
N ILE A 194 -10.88 10.88 -12.55
CA ILE A 194 -10.57 12.22 -12.02
C ILE A 194 -9.22 12.68 -12.61
N PRO A 195 -9.18 13.80 -13.36
CA PRO A 195 -7.95 14.26 -13.98
C PRO A 195 -6.92 14.66 -12.91
N LEU A 196 -5.63 14.52 -13.21
CA LEU A 196 -4.56 14.86 -12.25
C LEU A 196 -4.51 16.35 -11.91
N SER A 197 -5.00 17.22 -12.79
CA SER A 197 -5.18 18.65 -12.55
C SER A 197 -6.59 19.08 -12.98
N GLU A 198 -7.14 20.11 -12.31
CA GLU A 198 -8.38 20.76 -12.72
C GLU A 198 -8.18 21.61 -13.99
N GLU A 199 -6.95 22.03 -14.27
CA GLU A 199 -6.55 22.71 -15.49
C GLU A 199 -6.07 21.70 -16.54
N ALA A 200 -6.81 21.59 -17.65
CA ALA A 200 -6.51 20.62 -18.70
C ALA A 200 -5.07 20.72 -19.24
N GLN A 201 -4.52 21.94 -19.32
CA GLN A 201 -3.16 22.19 -19.79
C GLN A 201 -2.06 21.77 -18.80
N LEU A 202 -2.38 21.52 -17.52
CA LEU A 202 -1.42 21.13 -16.49
C LEU A 202 -1.42 19.62 -16.21
N ILE A 203 -2.32 18.85 -16.82
CA ILE A 203 -2.46 17.40 -16.56
C ILE A 203 -1.14 16.65 -16.81
N GLU A 204 -0.44 16.95 -17.91
CA GLU A 204 0.80 16.25 -18.25
C GLU A 204 1.96 16.65 -17.34
N SER A 205 2.12 17.94 -17.01
CA SER A 205 3.13 18.37 -16.04
C SER A 205 2.86 17.77 -14.65
N GLN A 206 1.58 17.67 -14.26
CA GLN A 206 1.21 17.04 -13.00
C GLN A 206 1.51 15.54 -13.00
N ARG A 207 1.27 14.84 -14.13
CA ARG A 207 1.65 13.43 -14.29
C ARG A 207 3.15 13.24 -14.11
N GLN A 208 3.97 14.10 -14.71
CA GLN A 208 5.43 14.04 -14.60
C GLN A 208 5.89 14.26 -13.16
N LEU A 209 5.31 15.25 -12.47
CA LEU A 209 5.57 15.50 -11.06
C LEU A 209 5.21 14.29 -10.18
N PHE A 210 4.00 13.76 -10.31
CA PHE A 210 3.55 12.61 -9.53
C PHE A 210 4.32 11.33 -9.87
N THR A 211 4.78 11.16 -11.11
CA THR A 211 5.65 10.04 -11.48
C THR A 211 7.02 10.16 -10.79
N LYS A 212 7.60 11.36 -10.76
CA LYS A 212 8.86 11.65 -10.03
C LYS A 212 8.66 11.39 -8.53
N TRP A 213 7.58 11.90 -7.95
CA TRP A 213 7.25 11.73 -6.53
C TRP A 213 7.05 10.27 -6.16
N SER A 214 6.22 9.52 -6.88
CA SER A 214 6.02 8.08 -6.62
C SER A 214 7.28 7.24 -6.76
N LYS A 215 8.26 7.69 -7.57
CA LYS A 215 9.55 7.01 -7.72
C LYS A 215 10.52 7.35 -6.59
N ASN A 216 10.58 8.61 -6.20
CA ASN A 216 11.54 9.11 -5.20
C ASN A 216 11.09 8.78 -3.77
N ASP A 217 9.79 8.65 -3.55
CA ASP A 217 9.17 8.23 -2.30
C ASP A 217 8.45 6.87 -2.51
N PRO A 218 9.21 5.76 -2.43
CA PRO A 218 8.67 4.42 -2.64
C PRO A 218 7.72 4.00 -1.52
N VAL A 219 6.85 3.04 -1.80
CA VAL A 219 5.88 2.51 -0.83
C VAL A 219 6.57 2.03 0.44
N ASP A 220 6.16 2.53 1.60
CA ASP A 220 6.68 2.11 2.91
C ASP A 220 5.83 1.02 3.58
N ALA A 221 6.32 0.50 4.70
CA ALA A 221 5.65 -0.53 5.47
C ALA A 221 4.24 -0.10 5.92
N TRP A 222 4.07 1.17 6.24
CA TRP A 222 2.78 1.69 6.67
C TRP A 222 1.80 1.81 5.50
N GLU A 223 2.20 2.40 4.38
CA GLU A 223 1.35 2.55 3.20
C GLU A 223 0.92 1.17 2.64
N TRP A 224 1.84 0.20 2.59
CA TRP A 224 1.53 -1.19 2.23
C TRP A 224 0.50 -1.83 3.19
N LYS A 225 0.69 -1.66 4.51
CA LYS A 225 -0.25 -2.17 5.54
C LYS A 225 -1.61 -1.46 5.47
N ARG A 226 -1.61 -0.13 5.28
CA ARG A 226 -2.80 0.70 5.14
C ARG A 226 -3.64 0.25 3.95
N ASN A 227 -3.02 0.06 2.80
CA ASN A 227 -3.68 -0.36 1.57
C ASN A 227 -4.43 -1.70 1.75
N LYS A 228 -3.80 -2.67 2.42
CA LYS A 228 -4.45 -3.95 2.76
C LYS A 228 -5.62 -3.80 3.72
N ARG A 229 -5.48 -2.99 4.77
CA ARG A 229 -6.59 -2.71 5.70
C ARG A 229 -7.77 -2.09 4.98
N ILE A 230 -7.49 -1.19 4.02
CA ILE A 230 -8.51 -0.58 3.17
C ILE A 230 -9.16 -1.63 2.28
N LYS A 231 -8.39 -2.49 1.60
CA LYS A 231 -8.92 -3.59 0.78
C LYS A 231 -9.87 -4.50 1.56
N VAL A 232 -9.53 -4.87 2.79
CA VAL A 232 -10.40 -5.67 3.66
C VAL A 232 -11.66 -4.89 4.05
N THR A 233 -11.56 -3.56 4.21
CA THR A 233 -12.66 -2.72 4.72
C THR A 233 -13.65 -2.29 3.65
N GLN A 234 -13.18 -1.92 2.45
CA GLN A 234 -14.01 -1.43 1.33
C GLN A 234 -13.92 -2.29 0.07
N SER A 235 -13.32 -3.48 0.13
CA SER A 235 -13.26 -4.48 -0.94
C SER A 235 -12.52 -4.04 -2.21
N ASN A 236 -11.74 -2.96 -2.17
CA ASN A 236 -10.91 -2.52 -3.28
C ASN A 236 -9.51 -2.06 -2.83
N ASP A 237 -8.55 -2.33 -3.70
CA ASP A 237 -7.12 -2.07 -3.51
C ASP A 237 -6.71 -0.79 -4.25
N ASN A 238 -5.63 -0.13 -3.83
CA ASN A 238 -4.94 0.85 -4.67
C ASN A 238 -3.81 0.13 -5.45
N PRO A 239 -3.96 -0.08 -6.76
CA PRO A 239 -3.03 -0.88 -7.55
C PRO A 239 -1.69 -0.18 -7.79
N PHE A 240 -1.53 1.09 -7.41
CA PHE A 240 -0.28 1.82 -7.51
C PHE A 240 0.62 1.63 -6.28
N ILE A 241 0.11 1.04 -5.20
CA ILE A 241 0.89 0.68 -4.01
C ILE A 241 1.47 -0.71 -4.25
N ILE A 242 2.66 -0.76 -4.87
CA ILE A 242 3.35 -1.99 -5.29
C ILE A 242 4.76 -2.04 -4.68
N LEU A 243 5.16 -3.21 -4.21
CA LEU A 243 6.53 -3.50 -3.78
C LEU A 243 7.51 -3.59 -4.98
N PRO A 244 8.83 -3.46 -4.76
CA PRO A 244 9.83 -3.64 -5.82
C PRO A 244 9.71 -5.00 -6.53
N THR A 245 9.94 -5.03 -7.84
CA THR A 245 9.90 -6.27 -8.63
C THR A 245 11.13 -7.15 -8.40
N LEU A 246 10.91 -8.45 -8.23
CA LEU A 246 11.94 -9.49 -8.02
C LEU A 246 11.96 -10.55 -9.14
N ASP A 247 11.29 -10.24 -10.25
CA ASP A 247 11.13 -11.10 -11.44
C ASP A 247 12.44 -11.27 -12.24
N PRO A 248 12.52 -12.32 -13.09
CA PRO A 248 11.50 -13.35 -13.33
C PRO A 248 11.35 -14.30 -12.14
N ALA A 249 10.16 -14.89 -11.97
CA ALA A 249 10.01 -16.06 -11.11
C ALA A 249 10.60 -17.31 -11.79
N TYR A 250 11.15 -18.23 -11.01
CA TYR A 250 11.62 -19.52 -11.50
C TYR A 250 10.83 -20.63 -10.84
N ALA A 251 10.51 -21.68 -11.61
CA ALA A 251 9.93 -22.89 -11.07
C ALA A 251 10.78 -24.12 -11.41
N ILE A 252 10.88 -25.04 -10.46
CA ILE A 252 11.63 -26.29 -10.58
C ILE A 252 10.79 -27.45 -10.04
N ASP A 253 10.81 -28.57 -10.73
CA ASP A 253 10.27 -29.83 -10.22
C ASP A 253 11.33 -30.51 -9.35
N ALA A 254 11.11 -30.57 -8.04
CA ALA A 254 12.06 -31.15 -7.09
C ALA A 254 12.30 -32.65 -7.29
N THR A 255 11.42 -33.36 -8.00
CA THR A 255 11.58 -34.79 -8.28
C THR A 255 12.51 -35.06 -9.46
N THR A 256 12.49 -34.19 -10.46
CA THR A 256 13.30 -34.34 -11.68
C THR A 256 14.52 -33.43 -11.73
N GLY A 257 14.52 -32.35 -10.94
CA GLY A 257 15.52 -31.28 -10.98
C GLY A 257 15.39 -30.35 -12.20
N ASN A 258 14.34 -30.50 -13.01
CA ASN A 258 14.16 -29.71 -14.22
C ASN A 258 13.38 -28.42 -13.95
N TYR A 259 13.76 -27.36 -14.65
CA TYR A 259 12.96 -26.14 -14.69
C TYR A 259 11.61 -26.39 -15.37
N VAL A 260 10.57 -25.73 -14.85
CA VAL A 260 9.21 -25.73 -15.41
C VAL A 260 8.75 -24.29 -15.62
N ASP A 261 7.90 -24.08 -16.61
CA ASP A 261 7.34 -22.75 -16.86
C ASP A 261 6.45 -22.30 -15.71
N THR A 262 6.48 -21.00 -15.42
CA THR A 262 5.63 -20.37 -14.41
C THR A 262 5.23 -18.97 -14.86
N ASN A 263 3.97 -18.62 -14.61
CA ASN A 263 3.42 -17.28 -14.78
C ASN A 263 3.34 -16.54 -13.44
N ALA A 264 3.91 -17.09 -12.37
CA ALA A 264 4.02 -16.40 -11.10
C ALA A 264 4.87 -15.12 -11.25
N LYS A 265 4.55 -14.10 -10.45
CA LYS A 265 5.35 -12.88 -10.35
C LYS A 265 5.69 -12.58 -8.92
N MET A 266 6.89 -12.05 -8.69
CA MET A 266 7.42 -11.83 -7.35
C MET A 266 7.72 -10.36 -7.15
N THR A 267 7.20 -9.79 -6.06
CA THR A 267 7.55 -8.45 -5.61
C THR A 267 7.94 -8.51 -4.14
N GLY A 268 8.85 -7.65 -3.69
CA GLY A 268 9.33 -7.67 -2.32
C GLY A 268 10.48 -6.71 -2.09
N GLY A 269 10.77 -6.44 -0.83
CA GLY A 269 11.84 -5.53 -0.48
C GLY A 269 12.01 -5.42 1.02
N ILE A 270 12.90 -4.50 1.38
CA ILE A 270 13.18 -4.08 2.74
C ILE A 270 12.89 -2.59 2.88
N ASP A 271 12.09 -2.25 3.88
CA ASP A 271 11.92 -0.88 4.38
C ASP A 271 12.83 -0.70 5.61
N VAL A 272 13.61 0.37 5.62
CA VAL A 272 14.54 0.71 6.70
C VAL A 272 14.09 2.06 7.26
N ASN A 273 13.70 2.10 8.54
CA ASN A 273 13.24 3.29 9.24
C ASN A 273 12.04 4.02 8.58
N GLY A 274 11.19 3.31 7.83
CA GLY A 274 10.03 3.92 7.16
C GLY A 274 10.42 4.85 6.01
N MET A 275 11.45 4.45 5.24
CA MET A 275 11.95 5.17 4.06
C MET A 275 11.52 4.51 2.74
N GLY A 276 10.62 3.53 2.82
CA GLY A 276 10.09 2.84 1.65
C GLY A 276 10.85 1.56 1.30
N TYR A 277 10.11 0.56 0.82
CA TYR A 277 10.64 -0.73 0.41
C TYR A 277 11.56 -0.59 -0.81
N LYS A 278 12.78 -1.13 -0.67
CA LYS A 278 13.77 -1.22 -1.75
C LYS A 278 14.19 -2.67 -1.92
N GLN A 279 14.54 -3.04 -3.15
CA GLN A 279 15.10 -4.36 -3.43
C GLN A 279 16.51 -4.50 -2.83
N GLN A 280 17.31 -3.42 -2.88
CA GLN A 280 18.70 -3.41 -2.45
C GLN A 280 18.96 -2.26 -1.48
N VAL A 281 19.61 -2.54 -0.34
CA VAL A 281 19.97 -1.51 0.65
C VAL A 281 21.34 -1.75 1.27
N ILE A 282 21.95 -0.65 1.72
CA ILE A 282 23.04 -0.65 2.71
C ILE A 282 22.49 0.02 3.96
N GLN A 283 22.57 -0.64 5.12
CA GLN A 283 21.93 -0.20 6.35
C GLN A 283 22.78 -0.52 7.59
N ASN A 284 22.58 0.24 8.67
CA ASN A 284 23.33 0.10 9.93
C ASN A 284 22.61 -0.84 10.91
N LEU A 285 23.34 -1.44 11.85
CA LEU A 285 22.75 -2.33 12.86
C LEU A 285 21.55 -1.75 13.64
N SER A 286 21.52 -0.43 13.84
CA SER A 286 20.45 0.26 14.57
C SER A 286 19.18 0.53 13.76
N GLY A 287 19.17 0.25 12.46
CA GLY A 287 18.00 0.46 11.61
C GLY A 287 16.86 -0.49 11.99
N GLU A 288 15.66 0.06 12.23
CA GLU A 288 14.45 -0.75 12.29
C GLU A 288 14.07 -1.14 10.88
N VAL A 289 13.91 -2.45 10.64
CA VAL A 289 13.66 -3.00 9.32
C VAL A 289 12.34 -3.76 9.26
N ASN A 290 11.71 -3.72 8.09
CA ASN A 290 10.62 -4.59 7.70
C ASN A 290 10.98 -5.24 6.36
N VAL A 291 11.05 -6.56 6.32
CA VAL A 291 11.32 -7.35 5.10
C VAL A 291 10.06 -8.12 4.75
N THR A 292 9.56 -7.91 3.53
CA THR A 292 8.35 -8.58 3.06
C THR A 292 8.45 -8.96 1.59
N GLY A 293 7.76 -10.04 1.24
CA GLY A 293 7.54 -10.51 -0.11
C GLY A 293 6.05 -10.60 -0.42
N ASN A 294 5.74 -10.60 -1.71
CA ASN A 294 4.41 -10.78 -2.24
C ASN A 294 4.49 -11.57 -3.54
N ILE A 295 3.66 -12.61 -3.64
CA ILE A 295 3.64 -13.54 -4.76
C ILE A 295 2.31 -13.36 -5.49
N ILE A 296 2.34 -12.95 -6.75
CA ILE A 296 1.22 -13.20 -7.66
C ILE A 296 1.36 -14.65 -8.07
N VAL A 297 0.46 -15.49 -7.57
CA VAL A 297 0.53 -16.94 -7.75
C VAL A 297 0.26 -17.29 -9.22
N ASP A 298 0.94 -18.32 -9.72
CA ASP A 298 0.63 -18.85 -11.06
C ASP A 298 -0.85 -19.22 -11.12
N PRO A 299 -1.62 -18.76 -12.12
CA PRO A 299 -3.03 -19.08 -12.25
C PRO A 299 -3.37 -20.59 -12.16
N ALA A 300 -2.49 -21.47 -12.62
CA ALA A 300 -2.66 -22.92 -12.53
C ALA A 300 -2.53 -23.46 -11.08
N HIS A 301 -1.89 -22.71 -10.20
CA HIS A 301 -1.61 -23.10 -8.81
C HIS A 301 -2.60 -22.51 -7.80
N ILE A 302 -3.44 -21.55 -8.20
CA ILE A 302 -4.43 -20.91 -7.32
C ILE A 302 -5.42 -21.96 -6.78
N GLY A 303 -5.66 -21.90 -5.47
CA GLY A 303 -6.56 -22.80 -4.73
C GLY A 303 -5.93 -24.12 -4.30
N GLN A 304 -4.73 -24.45 -4.79
CA GLN A 304 -3.97 -25.61 -4.32
C GLN A 304 -3.37 -25.35 -2.93
N ILE A 305 -3.04 -26.42 -2.23
CA ILE A 305 -2.34 -26.34 -0.94
C ILE A 305 -0.83 -26.43 -1.19
N ALA A 306 -0.08 -25.53 -0.56
CA ALA A 306 1.36 -25.40 -0.71
C ALA A 306 2.04 -25.07 0.63
N ASP A 307 3.32 -25.35 0.73
CA ASP A 307 4.19 -24.75 1.75
C ASP A 307 4.73 -23.42 1.21
N ILE A 308 4.77 -22.39 2.05
CA ILE A 308 5.54 -21.16 1.79
C ILE A 308 6.96 -21.38 2.29
N LEU A 309 7.93 -20.95 1.49
CA LEU A 309 9.35 -21.15 1.75
C LEU A 309 10.07 -19.80 1.84
N VAL A 310 11.07 -19.72 2.72
CA VAL A 310 12.02 -18.60 2.78
C VAL A 310 13.42 -19.16 2.94
N VAL A 311 14.33 -18.73 2.08
CA VAL A 311 15.75 -19.10 2.06
C VAL A 311 16.58 -17.82 2.09
N VAL A 312 17.61 -17.81 2.92
CA VAL A 312 18.52 -16.68 3.06
C VAL A 312 19.94 -17.16 2.78
N LYS A 313 20.57 -16.63 1.74
CA LYS A 313 22.02 -16.77 1.55
C LYS A 313 22.70 -15.63 2.29
N THR A 314 23.74 -15.95 3.07
CA THR A 314 24.48 -14.94 3.82
C THR A 314 25.99 -15.13 3.74
N ILE A 315 26.69 -14.00 3.85
CA ILE A 315 28.14 -13.91 3.95
C ILE A 315 28.44 -13.02 5.16
N PHE A 316 28.81 -13.63 6.29
CA PHE A 316 29.29 -12.88 7.45
C PHE A 316 30.72 -12.39 7.22
N LEU A 317 31.10 -11.29 7.88
CA LEU A 317 32.49 -10.84 7.89
C LEU A 317 33.39 -12.00 8.36
N GLN A 318 34.30 -12.46 7.49
CA GLN A 318 35.29 -13.52 7.75
C GLN A 318 34.73 -14.96 7.85
N SER A 319 33.48 -15.21 7.44
CA SER A 319 32.93 -16.57 7.36
C SER A 319 32.72 -17.03 5.91
N PRO A 320 32.72 -18.34 5.64
CA PRO A 320 32.26 -18.85 4.36
C PRO A 320 30.78 -18.51 4.15
N GLN A 321 30.35 -18.57 2.89
CA GLN A 321 28.95 -18.44 2.52
C GLN A 321 28.12 -19.56 3.17
N VAL A 322 26.98 -19.19 3.77
CA VAL A 322 26.03 -20.13 4.39
C VAL A 322 24.63 -19.87 3.85
N TYR A 323 23.83 -20.93 3.73
CA TYR A 323 22.41 -20.84 3.39
C TYR A 323 21.59 -21.23 4.62
N TYR A 324 20.59 -20.42 4.92
CA TYR A 324 19.63 -20.64 5.99
C TYR A 324 18.22 -20.75 5.41
N MET A 325 17.34 -21.41 6.14
CA MET A 325 15.90 -21.36 5.91
C MET A 325 15.24 -20.73 7.13
N LEU A 326 14.03 -20.21 6.95
CA LEU A 326 13.17 -19.84 8.08
C LEU A 326 12.06 -20.88 8.19
N ASP A 327 11.89 -21.46 9.38
CA ASP A 327 10.78 -22.37 9.67
C ASP A 327 9.61 -21.68 10.38
N GLU A 328 8.50 -22.41 10.54
CA GLU A 328 7.30 -21.93 11.25
C GLU A 328 7.53 -21.56 12.72
N ASP A 329 8.51 -22.19 13.36
CA ASP A 329 8.83 -22.04 14.78
C ASP A 329 9.87 -20.93 15.01
N THR A 330 10.15 -20.11 13.99
CA THR A 330 11.14 -19.01 13.98
C THR A 330 12.58 -19.47 14.15
N ASN A 331 12.87 -20.76 14.01
CA ASN A 331 14.24 -21.24 13.95
C ASN A 331 14.84 -20.94 12.57
N ILE A 332 16.18 -20.95 12.55
CA ILE A 332 16.98 -20.60 11.37
C ILE A 332 17.90 -21.78 11.02
N PRO A 333 17.35 -22.94 10.57
CA PRO A 333 18.16 -24.10 10.23
C PRO A 333 19.08 -23.83 9.02
N ILE A 334 20.27 -24.42 9.06
CA ILE A 334 21.21 -24.40 7.93
C ILE A 334 20.68 -25.30 6.82
N TRP A 335 20.71 -24.80 5.58
CA TRP A 335 20.35 -25.55 4.39
C TRP A 335 21.58 -26.07 3.67
N ASP A 336 21.56 -27.35 3.33
CA ASP A 336 22.60 -28.05 2.56
C ASP A 336 22.43 -27.88 1.04
N GLN A 337 21.49 -27.04 0.60
CA GLN A 337 21.13 -26.79 -0.80
C GLN A 337 20.40 -27.97 -1.48
N THR A 338 20.00 -28.99 -0.71
CA THR A 338 19.17 -30.09 -1.22
C THR A 338 17.69 -29.68 -1.19
N LEU A 339 17.01 -29.66 -2.33
CA LEU A 339 15.59 -29.22 -2.44
C LEU A 339 14.64 -30.03 -1.53
N ALA A 340 14.92 -31.32 -1.35
CA ALA A 340 14.13 -32.20 -0.47
C ALA A 340 14.21 -31.82 1.02
N HIS A 341 15.25 -31.08 1.43
CA HIS A 341 15.47 -30.65 2.81
C HIS A 341 14.91 -29.24 3.11
N LEU A 342 14.22 -28.61 2.15
CA LEU A 342 13.56 -27.34 2.37
C LEU A 342 12.47 -27.46 3.44
N VAL A 343 12.56 -26.62 4.47
CA VAL A 343 11.56 -26.50 5.54
C VAL A 343 10.52 -25.44 5.19
N ALA A 344 9.29 -25.64 5.66
CA ALA A 344 8.21 -24.70 5.46
C ALA A 344 8.35 -23.51 6.42
N PHE A 345 8.34 -22.29 5.86
CA PHE A 345 8.13 -21.07 6.62
C PHE A 345 6.66 -20.96 7.08
N LYS A 346 5.73 -21.43 6.24
CA LYS A 346 4.33 -21.69 6.59
C LYS A 346 3.83 -22.90 5.81
N SER A 347 3.34 -23.93 6.48
CA SER A 347 2.85 -25.14 5.82
C SER A 347 1.37 -25.07 5.52
N LYS A 348 0.96 -25.88 4.53
CA LYS A 348 -0.46 -26.15 4.21
C LYS A 348 -1.28 -24.88 3.93
N VAL A 349 -0.67 -23.87 3.33
CA VAL A 349 -1.33 -22.65 2.91
C VAL A 349 -2.13 -22.91 1.64
N LYS A 350 -3.41 -22.53 1.64
CA LYS A 350 -4.21 -22.51 0.41
C LYS A 350 -3.84 -21.27 -0.38
N LEU A 351 -3.26 -21.46 -1.57
CA LEU A 351 -2.81 -20.37 -2.40
C LEU A 351 -3.98 -19.53 -2.91
N GLU A 352 -3.92 -18.23 -2.69
CA GLU A 352 -4.84 -17.23 -3.27
C GLU A 352 -4.25 -16.63 -4.54
N THR A 353 -4.95 -15.69 -5.19
CA THR A 353 -4.40 -14.96 -6.34
C THR A 353 -3.12 -14.20 -6.00
N THR A 354 -3.01 -13.79 -4.74
CA THR A 354 -1.87 -13.05 -4.21
C THR A 354 -1.55 -13.60 -2.83
N GLN A 355 -0.29 -13.94 -2.60
CA GLN A 355 0.18 -14.48 -1.33
C GLN A 355 1.27 -13.59 -0.74
N GLU A 356 0.97 -12.97 0.39
CA GLU A 356 1.96 -12.20 1.14
C GLU A 356 2.85 -13.12 1.97
N VAL A 357 4.13 -12.75 2.06
CA VAL A 357 5.17 -13.41 2.85
C VAL A 357 5.83 -12.35 3.75
N PRO A 358 5.35 -12.14 4.98
CA PRO A 358 6.01 -11.25 5.94
C PRO A 358 7.24 -11.97 6.50
N ILE A 359 8.44 -11.57 6.08
CA ILE A 359 9.66 -12.36 6.30
C ILE A 359 10.30 -12.00 7.64
N TYR A 360 10.48 -10.71 7.92
CA TYR A 360 11.18 -10.25 9.12
C TYR A 360 10.78 -8.84 9.53
N GLN A 361 10.72 -8.57 10.83
CA GLN A 361 10.57 -7.23 11.38
C GLN A 361 11.43 -7.13 12.66
N GLY A 362 12.26 -6.09 12.76
CA GLY A 362 13.17 -5.92 13.90
C GLY A 362 14.44 -5.16 13.53
N THR A 363 15.56 -5.56 14.13
CA THR A 363 16.91 -5.01 13.88
C THR A 363 17.88 -6.15 13.62
N PHE A 364 18.86 -5.95 12.75
CA PHE A 364 19.93 -6.94 12.58
C PHE A 364 21.05 -6.73 13.60
N ASP A 365 21.59 -7.82 14.15
CA ASP A 365 22.63 -7.83 15.18
C ASP A 365 23.97 -8.39 14.67
N PHE A 366 24.13 -8.55 13.36
CA PHE A 366 25.33 -9.06 12.71
C PHE A 366 25.73 -8.21 11.50
N LEU A 367 27.00 -8.31 11.11
CA LEU A 367 27.56 -7.64 9.94
C LEU A 367 27.75 -8.63 8.79
N GLY A 368 27.38 -8.20 7.58
CA GLY A 368 27.47 -9.07 6.40
C GLY A 368 26.48 -8.69 5.32
N THR A 369 26.19 -9.66 4.46
CA THR A 369 25.14 -9.55 3.44
C THR A 369 24.08 -10.61 3.63
N LEU A 370 22.83 -10.28 3.29
CA LEU A 370 21.72 -11.20 3.14
C LEU A 370 21.17 -11.08 1.72
N GLU A 371 21.02 -12.22 1.07
CA GLU A 371 20.23 -12.36 -0.15
C GLU A 371 19.02 -13.22 0.21
N VAL A 372 17.84 -12.59 0.26
CA VAL A 372 16.59 -13.24 0.67
C VAL A 372 15.81 -13.71 -0.55
N TYR A 373 15.45 -15.00 -0.52
CA TYR A 373 14.58 -15.66 -1.48
C TYR A 373 13.34 -16.20 -0.78
N PHE A 374 12.19 -16.11 -1.43
CA PHE A 374 10.93 -16.64 -0.94
C PHE A 374 10.06 -17.17 -2.07
N GLY A 375 9.16 -18.08 -1.73
CA GLY A 375 8.46 -18.86 -2.72
C GLY A 375 7.42 -19.80 -2.11
N TYR A 376 6.97 -20.76 -2.92
CA TYR A 376 6.08 -21.81 -2.46
C TYR A 376 6.42 -23.16 -3.09
N ARG A 377 6.05 -24.24 -2.40
CA ARG A 377 6.19 -25.63 -2.84
C ARG A 377 4.83 -26.32 -2.83
N LEU A 378 4.40 -26.79 -4.00
CA LEU A 378 3.21 -27.62 -4.13
C LEU A 378 3.47 -29.05 -3.64
N PHE A 379 2.42 -29.76 -3.25
CA PHE A 379 2.50 -31.19 -2.94
C PHE A 379 2.99 -32.07 -4.09
N THR A 380 2.89 -31.59 -5.33
CA THR A 380 3.44 -32.27 -6.51
C THR A 380 4.98 -32.25 -6.55
N GLY A 381 5.63 -31.43 -5.71
CA GLY A 381 7.08 -31.23 -5.73
C GLY A 381 7.53 -30.03 -6.57
N ILE A 382 6.62 -29.32 -7.25
CA ILE A 382 6.94 -28.06 -7.94
C ILE A 382 7.23 -26.98 -6.89
N ILE A 383 8.38 -26.33 -7.03
CA ILE A 383 8.84 -25.23 -6.18
C ILE A 383 8.96 -23.98 -7.06
N VAL A 384 8.43 -22.85 -6.59
CA VAL A 384 8.49 -21.57 -7.29
C VAL A 384 9.15 -20.53 -6.38
N PHE A 385 10.15 -19.81 -6.87
CA PHE A 385 10.89 -18.76 -6.14
C PHE A 385 11.03 -17.47 -6.96
N ASN A 386 11.32 -16.36 -6.28
CA ASN A 386 11.82 -15.14 -6.91
C ASN A 386 13.20 -15.35 -7.55
N GLY A 387 13.42 -14.70 -8.70
CA GLY A 387 14.68 -14.80 -9.42
C GLY A 387 15.74 -13.82 -8.93
N GLN A 388 15.34 -12.61 -8.54
CA GLN A 388 16.24 -11.64 -7.93
C GLN A 388 16.00 -11.58 -6.42
N PRO A 389 17.05 -11.62 -5.57
CA PRO A 389 16.88 -11.54 -4.13
C PRO A 389 16.51 -10.12 -3.67
N ILE A 390 16.01 -10.04 -2.43
CA ILE A 390 16.12 -8.81 -1.63
C ILE A 390 17.55 -8.80 -1.06
N ASP A 391 18.34 -7.80 -1.43
CA ASP A 391 19.77 -7.68 -1.11
C ASP A 391 19.97 -6.67 0.03
N ILE A 392 20.50 -7.15 1.15
CA ILE A 392 20.66 -6.36 2.37
C ILE A 392 22.11 -6.43 2.79
N ARG A 393 22.82 -5.30 2.71
CA ARG A 393 24.16 -5.15 3.26
C ARG A 393 24.10 -4.45 4.61
N ILE A 394 24.58 -5.12 5.65
CA ILE A 394 24.55 -4.64 7.03
C ILE A 394 25.96 -4.19 7.43
N ILE A 395 26.09 -2.93 7.79
CA ILE A 395 27.33 -2.28 8.21
C ILE A 395 27.18 -1.68 9.62
N ASN A 396 28.29 -1.20 10.19
CA ASN A 396 28.29 -0.51 11.49
C ASN A 396 27.67 0.88 11.41
#